data_AF-A0A6A4JXM3-F1
#
_entry.id   AF-A0A6A4JXM3-F1
#
_cell.length_a   1.000
_cell.length_b   1.000
_cell.length_c   1.000
_cell.angle_alpha   90.00
_cell.angle_beta   90.00
_cell.angle_gamma   90.00
#
_symmetry.space_group_name_H-M   'P 1'
#
loop_
_entity.id
_entity.type
_entity.pdbx_description
1 polymer ?
#
loop_
_entity_poly.entity_id
_entity_poly.type
_entity_poly.pdbx_seq_one_letter_code
_entity_poly.pdbx_strand_id
1 'polypeptide(L)'
;MVCSIFEVHQSCSNKAFRSTPINALLAEGGEPPLYLRRKMLLRRDIVRTLADRTHPLHDKYKTWYESSDMVITEGHRQITKVRELLEGMSVYTSDRPLIYTLTTPFSMMSLNIQSEVPGMKHTKAEVSSSQWRAIFREMLVNVYGNHHCIYTDASKNSNGVGVGIYDEDTKQINIKRTSSSLPDPER
;
A
#
# COMPACT_ATOMS: atom_id res chain seq x y z
N MET A 1 33.73 54.01 30.33
CA MET A 1 34.82 53.17 30.88
C MET A 1 34.81 51.89 30.08
N VAL A 2 35.80 51.74 29.20
CA VAL A 2 36.00 50.62 28.27
C VAL A 2 36.82 49.57 29.01
N CYS A 3 36.41 48.31 29.00
CA CYS A 3 37.24 47.16 29.38
C CYS A 3 36.57 45.92 28.78
N SER A 4 36.99 45.43 27.61
CA SER A 4 38.20 44.67 27.31
C SER A 4 37.82 43.22 27.04
N ILE A 5 37.99 42.89 25.77
CA ILE A 5 38.07 41.57 25.14
C ILE A 5 38.81 40.59 26.05
N PHE A 6 38.17 39.47 26.36
CA PHE A 6 38.88 38.23 26.70
C PHE A 6 38.73 37.28 25.52
N GLU A 7 39.76 37.27 24.68
CA GLU A 7 40.10 36.16 23.81
C GLU A 7 40.26 34.90 24.68
N VAL A 8 39.28 34.01 24.61
CA VAL A 8 39.50 32.61 25.00
C VAL A 8 39.86 31.85 23.74
N HIS A 9 41.16 31.70 23.57
CA HIS A 9 41.87 30.66 22.84
C HIS A 9 40.96 29.70 22.03
N GLN A 10 40.85 30.03 20.76
CA GLN A 10 40.50 29.12 19.67
C GLN A 10 41.62 28.06 19.52
N SER A 11 41.62 27.02 20.37
CA SER A 11 42.55 25.89 20.23
C SER A 11 42.03 24.59 20.85
N CYS A 12 40.77 24.23 20.59
CA CYS A 12 40.26 22.84 20.72
C CYS A 12 38.96 22.54 19.96
N SER A 13 38.45 23.40 19.07
CA SER A 13 37.14 23.21 18.41
C SER A 13 37.14 22.27 17.19
N ASN A 14 38.30 21.86 16.67
CA ASN A 14 38.39 21.09 15.42
C ASN A 14 38.46 19.56 15.57
N LYS A 15 38.22 19.00 16.77
CA LYS A 15 38.14 17.53 16.96
C LYS A 15 36.75 17.00 17.34
N ALA A 16 35.76 17.89 17.52
CA ALA A 16 34.39 17.51 17.86
C ALA A 16 33.45 17.39 16.63
N PHE A 17 33.87 17.82 15.43
CA PHE A 17 33.14 17.56 14.17
C PHE A 17 33.43 16.16 13.61
N ARG A 18 33.52 15.14 14.46
CA ARG A 18 33.53 13.75 14.02
C ARG A 18 32.07 13.31 13.85
N SER A 19 31.55 13.55 12.65
CA SER A 19 30.20 13.24 12.16
C SER A 19 29.05 13.98 12.85
N THR A 20 28.27 14.71 12.05
CA THR A 20 26.90 15.07 12.41
C THR A 20 26.22 13.82 12.98
N PRO A 21 25.58 13.88 14.17
CA PRO A 21 24.91 12.72 14.73
C PRO A 21 23.99 12.13 13.66
N ILE A 22 24.13 10.84 13.37
CA ILE A 22 23.37 10.16 12.30
C ILE A 22 21.86 10.47 12.43
N ASN A 23 21.36 10.59 13.66
CA ASN A 23 19.97 10.95 13.92
C ASN A 23 19.59 12.35 13.43
N ALA A 24 20.48 13.34 13.47
CA ALA A 24 20.22 14.68 12.94
C ALA A 24 20.17 14.69 11.41
N LEU A 25 21.06 13.95 10.74
CA LEU A 25 21.02 13.77 9.28
C LEU A 25 19.75 13.03 8.83
N LEU A 26 19.35 11.99 9.57
CA LEU A 26 18.11 11.26 9.30
C LEU A 26 16.89 12.17 9.52
N ALA A 27 16.88 12.97 10.57
CA ALA A 27 15.80 13.93 10.84
C ALA A 27 15.68 14.99 9.74
N GLU A 28 16.79 15.57 9.29
CA GLU A 28 16.82 16.52 8.17
C GLU A 28 16.35 15.88 6.85
N GLY A 29 16.71 14.60 6.63
CA GLY A 29 16.25 13.82 5.47
C GLY A 29 14.83 13.28 5.57
N GLY A 30 14.08 13.55 6.65
CA GLY A 30 12.75 13.00 6.87
C GLY A 30 12.72 11.46 7.04
N GLU A 31 13.86 10.86 7.35
CA GLU A 31 14.03 9.41 7.52
C GLU A 31 13.95 9.02 9.01
N PRO A 32 13.31 7.88 9.35
CA PRO A 32 13.24 7.44 10.73
C PRO A 32 14.63 7.04 11.27
N PRO A 33 14.87 7.21 12.57
CA PRO A 33 16.07 6.70 13.23
C PRO A 33 16.41 5.26 12.84
N LEU A 34 17.68 4.98 12.61
CA LEU A 34 18.15 3.69 12.07
C LEU A 34 17.69 2.47 12.89
N TYR A 35 17.54 2.63 14.22
CA TYR A 35 17.05 1.55 15.08
C TYR A 35 15.57 1.21 14.81
N LEU A 36 14.73 2.22 14.57
CA LEU A 36 13.32 2.03 14.19
C LEU A 36 13.22 1.37 12.82
N ARG A 37 13.99 1.86 11.84
CA ARG A 37 14.04 1.27 10.51
C ARG A 37 14.43 -0.21 10.54
N ARG A 38 15.46 -0.57 11.32
CA ARG A 38 15.86 -1.97 11.54
C ARG A 38 14.73 -2.79 12.16
N LYS A 39 14.05 -2.27 13.19
CA LYS A 39 12.91 -2.94 13.83
C LYS A 39 11.75 -3.19 12.84
N MET A 40 11.44 -2.21 12.00
CA MET A 40 10.40 -2.34 10.96
C MET A 40 10.75 -3.40 9.92
N LEU A 41 11.99 -3.37 9.43
CA LEU A 41 12.47 -4.33 8.43
C LEU A 41 12.47 -5.76 8.97
N LEU A 42 12.99 -5.96 10.18
CA LEU A 42 12.98 -7.27 10.85
C LEU A 42 11.56 -7.79 11.03
N ARG A 43 10.63 -6.94 11.49
CA ARG A 43 9.22 -7.31 11.62
C ARG A 43 8.64 -7.76 10.28
N ARG A 44 8.84 -6.98 9.22
CA ARG A 44 8.35 -7.30 7.86
C ARG A 44 8.92 -8.62 7.36
N ASP A 45 10.20 -8.89 7.62
CA ASP A 45 10.87 -10.13 7.24
C ASP A 45 10.27 -11.33 7.96
N ILE A 46 10.09 -11.24 9.28
CA ILE A 46 9.43 -12.28 10.08
C ILE A 46 8.01 -12.56 9.56
N VAL A 47 7.22 -11.52 9.25
CA VAL A 47 5.87 -11.73 8.68
C VAL A 47 5.91 -12.51 7.38
N ARG A 48 6.86 -12.18 6.49
CA ARG A 48 7.00 -12.88 5.21
C ARG A 48 7.41 -14.34 5.44
N THR A 49 8.36 -14.58 6.34
CA THR A 49 8.77 -15.94 6.69
C THR A 49 7.64 -16.74 7.31
N LEU A 50 6.82 -16.15 8.19
CA LEU A 50 5.67 -16.84 8.78
C LEU A 50 4.53 -17.08 7.77
N ALA A 51 4.42 -16.26 6.74
CA ALA A 51 3.44 -16.46 5.67
C ALA A 51 3.82 -17.64 4.75
N ASP A 52 5.12 -17.94 4.62
CA ASP A 52 5.64 -19.05 3.82
C ASP A 52 5.98 -20.27 4.70
N ARG A 53 5.09 -21.26 4.71
CA ARG A 53 5.25 -22.52 5.46
C ARG A 53 6.44 -23.36 5.00
N THR A 54 6.96 -23.13 3.80
CA THR A 54 8.12 -23.87 3.27
C THR A 54 9.45 -23.24 3.65
N HIS A 55 9.44 -22.04 4.23
CA HIS A 55 10.65 -21.32 4.57
C HIS A 55 11.42 -22.04 5.71
N PRO A 56 12.75 -22.23 5.61
CA PRO A 56 13.52 -23.02 6.58
C PRO A 56 13.54 -22.45 8.01
N LEU A 57 13.19 -21.17 8.16
CA LEU A 57 13.08 -20.48 9.45
C LEU A 57 11.65 -20.33 9.97
N HIS A 58 10.65 -20.86 9.25
CA HIS A 58 9.23 -20.73 9.61
C HIS A 58 8.97 -21.20 11.04
N ASP A 59 9.34 -22.45 11.36
CA ASP A 59 9.05 -23.05 12.67
C ASP A 59 9.80 -22.37 13.81
N LYS A 60 11.03 -21.90 13.54
CA LYS A 60 11.81 -21.15 14.52
C LYS A 60 11.14 -19.84 14.89
N TYR A 61 10.66 -19.09 13.89
CA TYR A 61 9.94 -17.84 14.17
C TYR A 61 8.55 -18.09 14.73
N LYS A 62 7.86 -19.16 14.32
CA LYS A 62 6.55 -19.54 14.86
C LYS A 62 6.63 -19.81 16.36
N THR A 63 7.57 -20.65 16.81
CA THR A 63 7.79 -20.93 18.23
C THR A 63 8.16 -19.68 19.03
N TRP A 64 9.00 -18.81 18.46
CA TRP A 64 9.37 -17.55 19.12
C TRP A 64 8.16 -16.60 19.25
N TYR A 65 7.26 -16.60 18.27
CA TYR A 65 6.09 -15.75 18.26
C TYR A 65 4.96 -16.28 19.14
N GLU A 66 4.74 -17.60 19.17
CA GLU A 66 3.73 -18.28 19.99
C GLU A 66 4.08 -18.29 21.48
N SER A 67 5.38 -18.21 21.82
CA SER A 67 5.85 -18.07 23.20
C SER A 67 5.78 -16.64 23.75
N SER A 68 5.65 -15.65 22.87
CA SER A 68 5.17 -14.32 23.22
C SER A 68 3.64 -14.31 23.16
N ASP A 69 2.93 -13.60 24.04
CA ASP A 69 1.44 -13.50 24.06
C ASP A 69 0.80 -12.85 22.81
N MET A 70 1.47 -12.91 21.66
CA MET A 70 1.04 -12.41 20.37
C MET A 70 0.13 -13.42 19.66
N VAL A 71 -1.18 -13.23 19.81
CA VAL A 71 -2.20 -13.98 19.06
C VAL A 71 -2.02 -13.75 17.55
N ILE A 72 -1.56 -14.78 16.84
CA ILE A 72 -1.66 -14.84 15.37
C ILE A 72 -3.05 -15.40 15.07
N THR A 73 -4.00 -14.54 14.75
CA THR A 73 -5.28 -15.00 14.20
C THR A 73 -5.04 -15.50 12.78
N GLU A 74 -5.18 -16.81 12.58
CA GLU A 74 -5.07 -17.43 11.25
C GLU A 74 -5.98 -16.70 10.25
N GLY A 75 -5.39 -16.30 9.12
CA GLY A 75 -6.11 -15.66 8.01
C GLY A 75 -6.18 -14.12 8.06
N HIS A 76 -5.61 -13.44 9.05
CA HIS A 76 -5.58 -11.97 9.09
C HIS A 76 -4.15 -11.45 8.92
N ARG A 77 -3.90 -10.65 7.86
CA ARG A 77 -2.65 -9.90 7.72
C ARG A 77 -2.53 -8.93 8.90
N GLN A 78 -1.68 -9.30 9.87
CA GLN A 78 -1.22 -8.59 11.06
C GLN A 78 -1.65 -7.10 11.18
N ILE A 79 -2.86 -6.85 11.70
CA ILE A 79 -3.32 -5.51 12.09
C ILE A 79 -2.71 -5.06 13.44
N THR A 80 -2.16 -5.99 14.23
CA THR A 80 -1.85 -5.77 15.64
C THR A 80 -0.65 -4.84 15.91
N LYS A 81 0.21 -4.53 14.93
CA LYS A 81 1.46 -3.76 15.16
C LYS A 81 1.42 -2.29 14.79
N VAL A 82 0.28 -1.72 14.41
CA VAL A 82 0.18 -0.26 14.17
C VAL A 82 0.25 0.49 15.50
N ARG A 83 -0.37 -0.03 16.56
CA ARG A 83 -0.42 0.61 17.89
C ARG A 83 0.96 0.80 18.54
N GLU A 84 1.75 -0.27 18.69
CA GLU A 84 3.10 -0.18 19.26
C GLU A 84 4.05 0.73 18.44
N LEU A 85 3.80 0.83 17.13
CA LEU A 85 4.58 1.67 16.23
C LEU A 85 4.23 3.14 16.43
N LEU A 86 2.94 3.46 16.61
CA LEU A 86 2.44 4.80 16.93
C LEU A 86 2.87 5.24 18.35
N GLU A 87 2.83 4.33 19.33
CA GLU A 87 3.30 4.57 20.70
C GLU A 87 4.82 4.85 20.71
N GLY A 88 5.62 4.10 19.95
CA GLY A 88 7.05 4.35 19.79
C GLY A 88 7.40 5.66 19.06
N MET A 89 6.44 6.24 18.31
CA MET A 89 6.58 7.53 17.63
C MET A 89 6.01 8.69 18.47
N SER A 90 5.62 8.46 19.73
CA SER A 90 4.98 9.45 20.60
C SER A 90 3.69 10.06 20.01
N VAL A 91 3.04 9.35 19.09
CA VAL A 91 1.73 9.73 18.57
C VAL A 91 0.71 9.25 19.58
N TYR A 92 0.16 10.18 20.38
CA TYR A 92 -0.92 9.88 21.34
C TYR A 92 -2.16 9.40 20.58
N THR A 93 -2.29 8.10 20.42
CA THR A 93 -3.56 7.48 20.05
C THR A 93 -4.45 7.51 21.28
N SER A 94 -5.63 8.11 21.22
CA SER A 94 -6.55 8.19 22.35
C SER A 94 -6.76 6.81 23.00
N ASP A 95 -7.00 6.74 24.31
CA ASP A 95 -7.13 5.49 25.10
C ASP A 95 -8.22 4.52 24.61
N ARG A 96 -9.05 4.95 23.66
CA ARG A 96 -9.89 4.04 22.90
C ARG A 96 -9.04 3.48 21.76
N PRO A 97 -8.72 2.17 21.77
CA PRO A 97 -8.18 1.57 20.58
C PRO A 97 -9.16 1.89 19.45
N LEU A 98 -8.74 2.69 18.48
CA LEU A 98 -9.34 2.70 17.17
C LEU A 98 -9.01 1.32 16.60
N ILE A 99 -9.79 0.34 17.06
CA ILE A 99 -10.01 -0.89 16.34
C ILE A 99 -10.69 -0.41 15.08
N TYR A 100 -9.89 -0.02 14.08
CA TYR A 100 -10.29 -0.29 12.73
C TYR A 100 -10.41 -1.80 12.69
N THR A 101 -11.58 -2.32 13.08
CA THR A 101 -12.17 -3.37 12.28
C THR A 101 -12.25 -2.73 10.91
N LEU A 102 -11.16 -2.85 10.16
CA LEU A 102 -11.28 -3.39 8.84
C LEU A 102 -11.99 -4.74 9.08
N THR A 103 -13.31 -4.70 9.32
CA THR A 103 -14.20 -5.55 8.55
C THR A 103 -13.66 -5.34 7.17
N THR A 104 -12.73 -6.19 6.73
CA THR A 104 -12.35 -6.27 5.33
C THR A 104 -13.68 -6.58 4.68
N PRO A 105 -14.40 -5.60 4.12
CA PRO A 105 -15.69 -5.90 3.49
C PRO A 105 -15.42 -6.81 2.29
N PHE A 106 -14.20 -6.71 1.77
CA PHE A 106 -13.54 -7.61 0.87
C PHE A 106 -12.94 -8.77 1.68
N SER A 107 -13.79 -9.69 2.12
CA SER A 107 -13.44 -11.10 1.89
C SER A 107 -12.91 -11.15 0.45
N MET A 108 -11.72 -11.71 0.24
CA MET A 108 -11.28 -12.01 -1.12
C MET A 108 -12.25 -13.06 -1.65
N MET A 109 -13.43 -12.62 -2.09
CA MET A 109 -14.26 -13.39 -2.99
C MET A 109 -13.32 -13.68 -4.14
N SER A 110 -12.95 -14.95 -4.30
CA SER A 110 -12.27 -15.40 -5.49
C SER A 110 -13.24 -15.08 -6.63
N LEU A 111 -13.04 -13.93 -7.27
CA LEU A 111 -13.81 -13.56 -8.44
C LEU A 111 -13.51 -14.64 -9.47
N ASN A 112 -14.55 -15.38 -9.87
CA ASN A 112 -14.44 -16.31 -10.98
C ASN A 112 -14.38 -15.47 -12.27
N ILE A 113 -13.18 -14.99 -12.60
CA ILE A 113 -12.95 -14.19 -13.79
C ILE A 113 -12.91 -15.16 -14.97
N GLN A 114 -14.00 -15.22 -15.73
CA GLN A 114 -14.01 -15.87 -17.03
C GLN A 114 -13.42 -14.92 -18.06
N SER A 115 -12.16 -15.17 -18.46
CA SER A 115 -11.50 -14.43 -19.54
C SER A 115 -11.92 -14.88 -20.93
N GLU A 116 -12.65 -15.98 -21.02
CA GLU A 116 -13.10 -16.59 -22.26
C GLU A 116 -14.63 -16.52 -22.35
N VAL A 117 -15.13 -16.32 -23.57
CA VAL A 117 -16.58 -16.41 -23.85
C VAL A 117 -16.91 -17.90 -24.03
N PRO A 118 -17.70 -18.51 -23.13
CA PRO A 118 -18.00 -19.94 -23.22
C PRO A 118 -18.62 -20.29 -24.58
N GLY A 119 -18.06 -21.30 -25.25
CA GLY A 119 -18.54 -21.78 -26.55
C GLY A 119 -17.98 -21.02 -27.76
N MET A 120 -17.14 -20.00 -27.57
CA MET A 120 -16.57 -19.24 -28.68
C MET A 120 -15.27 -19.86 -29.18
N LYS A 121 -15.31 -20.43 -30.39
CA LYS A 121 -14.14 -21.09 -31.02
C LYS A 121 -13.28 -20.14 -31.88
N HIS A 122 -13.77 -18.93 -32.13
CA HIS A 122 -13.17 -18.01 -33.08
C HIS A 122 -12.38 -16.91 -32.39
N THR A 123 -11.24 -16.55 -32.96
CA THR A 123 -10.43 -15.43 -32.46
C THR A 123 -11.01 -14.08 -32.88
N LYS A 124 -10.57 -12.99 -32.23
CA LYS A 124 -10.99 -11.62 -32.57
C LYS A 124 -10.65 -11.22 -34.01
N ALA A 125 -9.64 -11.86 -34.61
CA ALA A 125 -9.23 -11.62 -35.98
C ALA A 125 -10.17 -12.27 -37.02
N GLU A 126 -10.87 -13.34 -36.65
CA GLU A 126 -11.70 -14.13 -37.56
C GLU A 126 -13.13 -13.59 -37.71
N VAL A 127 -13.60 -12.81 -36.74
CA VAL A 127 -15.00 -12.42 -36.61
C VAL A 127 -15.13 -10.92 -36.60
N SER A 128 -16.10 -10.41 -37.36
CA SER A 128 -16.36 -8.97 -37.42
C SER A 128 -16.83 -8.41 -36.07
N SER A 129 -16.61 -7.11 -35.83
CA SER A 129 -17.00 -6.46 -34.57
C SER A 129 -18.52 -6.48 -34.31
N SER A 130 -19.34 -6.59 -35.36
CA SER A 130 -20.79 -6.73 -35.27
C SER A 130 -21.19 -8.12 -34.80
N GLN A 131 -20.59 -9.16 -35.36
CA GLN A 131 -20.80 -10.55 -34.95
C GLN A 131 -20.36 -10.78 -33.51
N TRP A 132 -19.20 -10.24 -33.09
CA TRP A 132 -18.75 -10.27 -31.69
C TRP A 132 -19.78 -9.67 -30.73
N ARG A 133 -20.34 -8.51 -31.11
CA ARG A 133 -21.39 -7.86 -30.31
C ARG A 133 -22.66 -8.69 -30.24
N ALA A 134 -23.05 -9.35 -31.33
CA ALA A 134 -24.22 -10.22 -31.34
C ALA A 134 -24.03 -11.43 -30.41
N ILE A 135 -22.90 -12.13 -30.52
CA ILE A 135 -22.58 -13.31 -29.69
C ILE A 135 -22.49 -12.93 -28.22
N PHE A 136 -21.82 -11.83 -27.89
CA PHE A 136 -21.72 -11.35 -26.52
C PHE A 136 -23.10 -11.03 -25.92
N ARG A 137 -23.99 -10.38 -26.68
CA ARG A 137 -25.36 -10.10 -26.24
C ARG A 137 -26.16 -11.37 -26.01
N GLU A 138 -26.03 -12.34 -26.91
CA GLU A 138 -26.69 -13.65 -26.77
C GLU A 138 -26.22 -14.35 -25.49
N MET A 139 -24.91 -14.36 -25.21
CA MET A 139 -24.35 -14.92 -23.98
C MET A 139 -24.87 -14.19 -22.73
N LEU A 140 -24.91 -12.86 -22.74
CA LEU A 140 -25.43 -12.07 -21.61
C LEU A 140 -26.87 -12.45 -21.28
N VAL A 141 -27.73 -12.64 -22.29
CA VAL A 141 -29.13 -13.02 -22.10
C VAL A 141 -29.26 -14.46 -21.64
N ASN A 142 -28.55 -15.40 -22.28
CA ASN A 142 -28.75 -16.83 -22.07
C ASN A 142 -28.05 -17.39 -20.83
N VAL A 143 -26.86 -16.88 -20.50
CA VAL A 143 -26.03 -17.39 -19.39
C VAL A 143 -26.15 -16.50 -18.16
N TYR A 144 -26.22 -15.18 -18.38
CA TYR A 144 -26.13 -14.18 -17.33
C TYR A 144 -27.42 -13.36 -17.20
N GLY A 145 -28.61 -13.96 -17.31
CA GLY A 145 -29.88 -13.23 -17.40
C GLY A 145 -30.17 -12.21 -16.28
N ASN A 146 -29.51 -12.32 -15.11
CA ASN A 146 -29.54 -11.33 -14.03
C ASN A 146 -28.14 -10.71 -13.83
N HIS A 147 -27.62 -10.01 -14.83
CA HIS A 147 -26.32 -9.35 -14.80
C HIS A 147 -26.45 -7.85 -14.56
N HIS A 148 -25.39 -7.27 -14.02
CA HIS A 148 -25.22 -5.84 -13.85
C HIS A 148 -24.09 -5.36 -14.76
N CYS A 149 -24.40 -4.42 -15.66
CA CYS A 149 -23.44 -3.91 -16.64
C CYS A 149 -22.69 -2.69 -16.10
N ILE A 150 -21.39 -2.87 -15.84
CA ILE A 150 -20.47 -1.76 -15.56
C ILE A 150 -19.49 -1.62 -16.72
N TYR A 151 -19.48 -0.45 -17.33
CA TYR A 151 -18.54 -0.08 -18.38
C TYR A 151 -17.42 0.76 -17.78
N THR A 152 -16.18 0.36 -18.02
CA THR A 152 -15.01 1.11 -17.57
C THR A 152 -14.15 1.48 -18.76
N ASP A 153 -13.73 2.73 -18.82
CA ASP A 153 -12.72 3.19 -19.77
C ASP A 153 -11.60 3.89 -19.02
N ALA A 154 -10.36 3.63 -19.42
CA ALA A 154 -9.19 4.22 -18.81
C ALA A 154 -8.32 4.85 -19.89
N SER A 155 -8.00 6.13 -19.70
CA SER A 155 -7.14 6.88 -20.61
C SER A 155 -5.90 7.36 -19.87
N LYS A 156 -4.78 7.36 -20.58
CA LYS A 156 -3.50 7.87 -20.09
C LYS A 156 -2.92 8.81 -21.12
N ASN A 157 -2.50 9.98 -20.69
CA ASN A 157 -1.74 10.93 -21.50
C ASN A 157 -0.49 11.38 -20.72
N SER A 158 0.28 12.30 -21.29
CA SER A 158 1.47 12.87 -20.64
C SER A 158 1.14 13.62 -19.34
N ASN A 159 -0.10 14.08 -19.18
CA ASN A 159 -0.51 14.98 -18.10
C ASN A 159 -1.21 14.25 -16.95
N GLY A 160 -1.44 12.94 -17.09
CA GLY A 160 -2.07 12.14 -16.06
C GLY A 160 -2.81 10.89 -16.55
N VAL A 161 -3.55 10.31 -15.62
CA VAL A 161 -4.39 9.14 -15.84
C VAL A 161 -5.83 9.50 -15.47
N GLY A 162 -6.77 9.13 -16.32
CA GLY A 162 -8.20 9.25 -16.08
C GLY A 162 -8.88 7.90 -16.16
N VAL A 163 -9.85 7.66 -15.29
CA VAL A 163 -10.76 6.52 -15.36
C VAL A 163 -12.20 7.01 -15.39
N GLY A 164 -12.98 6.50 -16.31
CA GLY A 164 -14.43 6.65 -16.39
C GLY A 164 -15.09 5.33 -16.07
N ILE A 165 -16.11 5.36 -15.21
CA ILE A 165 -16.95 4.23 -14.87
C ILE A 165 -18.39 4.64 -15.17
N TYR A 166 -19.08 3.86 -15.99
CA TYR A 166 -20.49 4.03 -16.28
C TYR A 166 -21.25 2.79 -15.82
N ASP A 167 -22.25 3.01 -15.00
CA ASP A 167 -23.15 1.97 -14.50
C ASP A 167 -24.47 2.04 -15.28
N GLU A 168 -24.82 0.94 -15.96
CA GLU A 168 -26.00 0.89 -16.81
C GLU A 168 -27.32 0.90 -16.03
N ASP A 169 -27.35 0.37 -14.81
CA ASP A 169 -28.60 0.27 -14.04
C ASP A 169 -28.93 1.61 -13.40
N THR A 170 -27.91 2.29 -12.87
CA THR A 170 -28.10 3.62 -12.24
C THR A 170 -28.03 4.78 -13.24
N LYS A 171 -27.56 4.52 -14.47
CA LYS A 171 -27.25 5.53 -15.49
C LYS A 171 -26.26 6.60 -15.00
N GLN A 172 -25.41 6.26 -14.02
CA GLN A 172 -24.45 7.18 -13.43
C GLN A 172 -23.08 7.07 -14.10
N ILE A 173 -22.43 8.23 -14.27
CA ILE A 173 -21.07 8.35 -14.81
C ILE A 173 -20.17 8.91 -13.71
N ASN A 174 -19.15 8.14 -13.35
CA ASN A 174 -18.12 8.54 -12.39
C ASN A 174 -16.78 8.69 -13.12
N ILE A 175 -16.26 9.91 -13.17
CA ILE A 175 -14.97 10.22 -13.81
C ILE A 175 -13.99 10.67 -12.73
N LYS A 176 -12.85 9.98 -12.65
CA LYS A 176 -11.75 10.35 -11.77
C LYS A 176 -10.51 10.63 -12.59
N ARG A 177 -9.90 11.80 -12.37
CA ARG A 177 -8.64 12.22 -13.00
C ARG A 177 -7.60 12.45 -11.93
N THR A 178 -6.41 11.92 -12.15
CA THR A 178 -5.24 12.22 -11.33
C THR A 178 -4.35 13.14 -12.14
N SER A 179 -4.29 14.43 -11.78
CA SER A 179 -3.28 15.33 -12.31
C SER A 179 -1.95 15.00 -11.65
N SER A 180 -0.93 14.69 -12.45
CA SER A 180 0.44 14.66 -11.95
C SER A 180 0.95 16.10 -11.82
N SER A 181 0.43 16.85 -10.85
CA SER A 181 1.13 18.04 -10.37
C SER A 181 2.27 17.56 -9.47
N LEU A 182 3.40 17.19 -10.08
CA LEU A 182 4.66 17.31 -9.37
C LEU A 182 4.81 18.81 -9.02
N PRO A 183 5.04 19.20 -7.76
CA PRO A 183 5.44 20.57 -7.48
C PRO A 183 6.74 20.83 -8.26
N ASP A 184 6.76 21.90 -9.06
CA ASP A 184 7.99 22.36 -9.70
C ASP A 184 9.04 22.56 -8.60
N PRO A 185 10.16 21.83 -8.62
CA PRO A 185 11.26 22.05 -7.71
C PRO A 185 12.09 23.21 -8.27
N GLU A 186 11.55 24.42 -8.30
CA GLU A 186 12.29 25.70 -8.40
C GLU A 186 11.31 26.87 -8.63
N ARG A 187 11.05 27.63 -7.56
CA ARG A 187 10.94 29.11 -7.58
C ARG A 187 11.04 29.68 -6.17
#